data_AF-A0AAU9INF0-F1
#
_entry.id   AF-A0AAU9INF0-F1
#
_cell.length_a   1.000
_cell.length_b   1.000
_cell.length_c   1.000
_cell.angle_alpha   90.00
_cell.angle_beta   90.00
_cell.angle_gamma   90.00
#
_symmetry.space_group_name_H-M   'P 1'
#
loop_
_entity.id
_entity.type
_entity.pdbx_description
1 polymer ?
#
loop_
_entity_poly.entity_id
_entity_poly.type
_entity_poly.pdbx_seq_one_letter_code
_entity_poly.pdbx_strand_id
1 'polypeptide(L)'
;MEIKQRGMKNYSNFTDEDEKGENQLKQSIEMPQMTEAQNNLLKPFPSISRISERHTNRMTIKEEEKILNRLQIAAIGILFAPVIVLIAGVMAFHHTNKYFLMFPPFVSLIGICATLCVYFGAKYTKESLTKHIKMLTQWNNIVAQDFFTNSLYILHLVASCFFYIGIVSVISHQNLLESIKDPDISWKVKWALYFISGASLKYIIGYIYIFYLSCKLSIDYENIHNYVQVIQISILISAIGLILCTGIYWLYWHALDISENLAPIITHSGIILGIILLIYTQFSFFAAYKEHISLIILSQIISVILFIFLWLYCMLIVFATKDFQASVSTNCYQLLNIMQDKHLNYLGCKEKYIEIESSKDKLKCDEDQIGKIDENDGEEKYGCLNSDCCEIIRSAASAGLDYIIGFCITGQILLVFALECSRNLLKKIERFGSGGERVMDKRLFGVTIATLLISCAIGFALR
;
A
#
# COMPACT_ATOMS: atom_id res chain seq x y z
N MET A 1 -7.52 44.94 -47.25
CA MET A 1 -8.26 43.71 -46.91
C MET A 1 -8.93 43.96 -45.58
N GLU A 2 -10.26 43.89 -45.57
CA GLU A 2 -11.15 44.62 -44.67
C GLU A 2 -11.32 44.02 -43.27
N ILE A 3 -11.54 44.92 -42.32
CA ILE A 3 -11.97 44.71 -40.94
C ILE A 3 -13.38 44.11 -40.91
N LYS A 4 -13.65 43.17 -40.00
CA LYS A 4 -15.03 42.88 -39.57
C LYS A 4 -15.12 42.49 -38.09
N GLN A 5 -15.46 43.50 -37.28
CA GLN A 5 -16.11 43.35 -35.98
C GLN A 5 -17.63 43.15 -36.19
N ARG A 6 -18.23 42.22 -35.44
CA ARG A 6 -19.66 42.12 -35.10
C ARG A 6 -19.72 41.34 -33.77
N GLY A 7 -20.51 41.67 -32.77
CA GLY A 7 -21.48 42.73 -32.56
C GLY A 7 -22.18 42.42 -31.23
N MET A 8 -22.21 43.40 -30.33
CA MET A 8 -23.06 43.40 -29.14
C MET A 8 -24.51 43.66 -29.58
N LYS A 9 -25.48 43.00 -28.94
CA LYS A 9 -26.89 43.38 -28.99
C LYS A 9 -27.43 43.59 -27.58
N ASN A 10 -28.06 44.75 -27.45
CA ASN A 10 -28.83 45.28 -26.33
C ASN A 10 -30.02 44.39 -25.98
N TYR A 11 -30.36 44.35 -24.69
CA TYR A 11 -31.76 44.30 -24.26
C TYR A 11 -31.97 45.37 -23.18
N SER A 12 -32.82 46.32 -23.52
CA SER A 12 -33.36 47.39 -22.69
C SER A 12 -34.83 47.12 -22.42
N ASN A 13 -35.28 47.62 -21.27
CA ASN A 13 -36.66 47.98 -20.92
C ASN A 13 -37.66 46.85 -20.65
N PHE A 14 -38.04 46.71 -19.38
CA PHE A 14 -39.45 46.56 -19.01
C PHE A 14 -39.74 47.46 -17.80
N THR A 15 -40.78 48.27 -17.98
CA THR A 15 -41.32 49.32 -17.12
C THR A 15 -42.30 48.78 -16.10
N ASP A 16 -42.51 49.61 -15.07
CA ASP A 16 -43.52 49.56 -14.02
C ASP A 16 -44.93 49.18 -14.49
N GLU A 17 -45.65 48.41 -13.66
CA GLU A 17 -47.06 48.66 -13.32
C GLU A 17 -47.51 47.83 -12.10
N ASP A 18 -48.40 48.45 -11.32
CA ASP A 18 -49.33 47.90 -10.33
C ASP A 18 -48.93 47.74 -8.85
N GLU A 19 -48.93 48.91 -8.17
CA GLU A 19 -49.61 49.07 -6.88
C GLU A 19 -51.12 48.85 -7.03
N LYS A 20 -51.69 47.85 -6.33
CA LYS A 20 -53.04 47.87 -5.72
C LYS A 20 -53.32 46.54 -5.02
N GLY A 21 -53.39 46.56 -3.69
CA GLY A 21 -53.84 45.39 -2.94
C GLY A 21 -53.53 45.41 -1.44
N GLU A 22 -53.61 46.57 -0.81
CA GLU A 22 -53.64 46.66 0.66
C GLU A 22 -55.08 46.51 1.14
N ASN A 23 -55.26 45.81 2.26
CA ASN A 23 -56.49 45.63 3.05
C ASN A 23 -57.46 44.52 2.62
N GLN A 24 -57.25 43.32 3.18
CA GLN A 24 -58.27 42.54 3.90
C GLN A 24 -57.70 41.17 4.32
N LEU A 25 -57.20 41.04 5.54
CA LEU A 25 -57.55 39.97 6.52
C LEU A 25 -56.64 40.10 7.75
N LYS A 26 -57.06 40.93 8.70
CA LYS A 26 -56.73 40.74 10.11
C LYS A 26 -57.77 39.76 10.67
N GLN A 27 -57.39 38.51 10.87
CA GLN A 27 -58.07 37.61 11.79
C GLN A 27 -57.04 36.86 12.62
N SER A 28 -56.91 37.32 13.86
CA SER A 28 -56.64 36.56 15.09
C SER A 28 -55.98 35.19 14.94
N ILE A 29 -54.67 35.16 15.14
CA ILE A 29 -53.98 33.97 15.67
C ILE A 29 -53.19 34.47 16.89
N GLU A 30 -53.67 34.12 18.08
CA GLU A 30 -52.91 34.21 19.32
C GLU A 30 -51.68 33.29 19.21
N MET A 31 -50.48 33.88 19.22
CA MET A 31 -49.26 33.11 19.31
C MET A 31 -49.04 32.67 20.77
N PRO A 32 -48.79 31.37 21.02
CA PRO A 32 -48.40 30.91 22.35
C PRO A 32 -47.04 31.50 22.73
N GLN A 33 -46.92 31.93 23.98
CA GLN A 33 -45.68 32.44 24.56
C GLN A 33 -44.56 31.39 24.40
N MET A 34 -43.53 31.73 23.63
CA MET A 34 -42.29 30.96 23.55
C MET A 34 -41.65 30.91 24.94
N THR A 35 -41.46 29.69 25.42
CA THR A 35 -40.74 29.40 26.66
C THR A 35 -39.25 29.67 26.51
N GLU A 36 -38.62 30.07 27.61
CA GLU A 36 -37.20 30.42 27.79
C GLU A 36 -36.21 29.33 27.28
N ALA A 37 -36.71 28.11 27.01
CA ALA A 37 -35.95 27.01 26.41
C ALA A 37 -35.67 27.18 24.90
N GLN A 38 -36.49 27.92 24.14
CA GLN A 38 -36.23 28.15 22.69
C GLN A 38 -35.20 29.26 22.42
N ASN A 39 -34.98 30.19 23.35
CA ASN A 39 -33.94 31.22 23.22
C ASN A 39 -32.51 30.69 23.37
N ASN A 40 -32.32 29.48 23.89
CA ASN A 40 -31.00 28.84 23.97
C ASN A 40 -30.61 28.06 22.69
N LEU A 41 -31.52 27.90 21.73
CA LEU A 41 -31.25 27.23 20.45
C LEU A 41 -30.96 28.20 19.29
N LEU A 42 -31.22 29.49 19.46
CA LEU A 42 -30.76 30.56 18.57
C LEU A 42 -29.61 31.32 19.21
N LYS A 43 -28.51 30.63 19.54
CA LYS A 43 -27.23 31.34 19.62
C LYS A 43 -26.85 31.74 18.20
N PRO A 44 -26.70 33.05 17.90
CA PRO A 44 -26.21 33.47 16.60
C PRO A 44 -24.87 32.77 16.34
N PHE A 45 -24.73 32.19 15.15
CA PHE A 45 -23.46 31.68 14.66
C PHE A 45 -22.37 32.73 14.96
N PRO A 46 -21.19 32.32 15.45
CA PRO A 46 -20.12 33.26 15.74
C PRO A 46 -19.89 34.15 14.53
N SER A 47 -19.95 35.46 14.76
CA SER A 47 -19.86 36.50 13.75
C SER A 47 -18.67 36.28 12.82
N ILE A 48 -18.91 36.55 11.53
CA ILE A 48 -17.94 36.56 10.42
C ILE A 48 -16.67 37.39 10.74
N SER A 49 -16.69 38.23 11.78
CA SER A 49 -15.54 38.98 12.27
C SER A 49 -14.39 38.12 12.85
N ARG A 50 -14.58 36.83 13.13
CA ARG A 50 -13.46 35.91 13.48
C ARG A 50 -12.67 35.37 12.27
N ILE A 51 -13.08 35.66 11.03
CA ILE A 51 -12.34 35.22 9.83
C ILE A 51 -11.12 36.13 9.57
N SER A 52 -11.14 37.37 10.06
CA SER A 52 -10.08 38.37 9.83
C SER A 52 -8.84 38.23 10.71
N GLU A 53 -8.86 37.40 11.76
CA GLU A 53 -7.70 37.09 12.61
C GLU A 53 -7.03 35.75 12.24
N ARG A 54 -7.33 35.16 11.07
CA ARG A 54 -6.63 33.96 10.56
C ARG A 54 -5.17 34.20 10.15
N HIS A 55 -4.64 35.39 10.33
CA HIS A 55 -3.22 35.66 10.21
C HIS A 55 -2.59 35.77 11.59
N THR A 56 -1.89 34.71 12.02
CA THR A 56 -0.44 34.77 12.28
C THR A 56 0.00 33.52 13.04
N ASN A 57 0.18 32.45 12.28
CA ASN A 57 1.20 31.45 12.61
C ASN A 57 1.56 30.63 11.35
N ARG A 58 1.58 31.30 10.20
CA ARG A 58 2.13 30.72 8.97
C ARG A 58 3.64 30.66 9.11
N MET A 59 4.22 29.54 8.69
CA MET A 59 5.66 29.32 8.66
C MET A 59 6.38 30.52 8.05
N THR A 60 7.47 30.95 8.69
CA THR A 60 8.26 32.04 8.11
C THR A 60 8.95 31.56 6.83
N ILE A 61 9.12 32.44 5.85
CA ILE A 61 9.81 32.13 4.57
C ILE A 61 11.18 31.48 4.83
N LYS A 62 11.91 31.93 5.85
CA LYS A 62 13.21 31.37 6.25
C LYS A 62 13.11 29.93 6.77
N GLU A 63 12.03 29.60 7.48
CA GLU A 63 11.78 28.24 7.94
C GLU A 63 11.37 27.32 6.80
N GLU A 64 10.53 27.81 5.87
CA GLU A 64 10.12 27.07 4.68
C GLU A 64 11.33 26.74 3.79
N GLU A 65 12.17 27.73 3.51
CA GLU A 65 13.43 27.53 2.78
C GLU A 65 14.34 26.50 3.46
N LYS A 66 14.45 26.55 4.79
CA LYS A 66 15.25 25.61 5.56
C LYS A 66 14.71 24.18 5.46
N ILE A 67 13.40 23.98 5.46
CA ILE A 67 12.79 22.66 5.32
C ILE A 67 12.95 22.14 3.89
N LEU A 68 12.68 22.96 2.86
CA LEU A 68 12.89 22.58 1.46
C LEU A 68 14.35 22.19 1.19
N ASN A 69 15.31 22.91 1.78
CA ASN A 69 16.73 22.57 1.65
C ASN A 69 17.07 21.23 2.31
N ARG A 70 16.52 20.96 3.50
CA ARG A 70 16.68 19.64 4.16
C ARG A 70 16.07 18.52 3.33
N LEU A 71 14.95 18.77 2.69
CA LEU A 71 14.27 17.80 1.85
C LEU A 71 15.05 17.48 0.58
N GLN A 72 15.68 18.48 -0.06
CA GLN A 72 16.58 18.27 -1.19
C GLN A 72 17.77 17.38 -0.80
N ILE A 73 18.41 17.67 0.33
CA ILE A 73 19.54 16.87 0.85
C ILE A 73 19.08 15.43 1.17
N ALA A 74 17.91 15.28 1.80
CA ALA A 74 17.33 13.98 2.09
C ALA A 74 17.01 13.18 0.82
N ALA A 75 16.45 13.82 -0.20
CA ALA A 75 16.15 13.17 -1.48
C ALA A 75 17.45 12.64 -2.14
N ILE A 76 18.51 13.43 -2.19
CA ILE A 76 19.82 12.97 -2.70
C ILE A 76 20.34 11.78 -1.87
N GLY A 77 20.22 11.83 -0.54
CA GLY A 77 20.65 10.75 0.34
C GLY A 77 19.90 9.43 0.09
N ILE A 78 18.58 9.50 -0.11
CA ILE A 78 17.74 8.33 -0.38
C ILE A 78 18.02 7.74 -1.76
N LEU A 79 18.40 8.55 -2.75
CA LEU A 79 18.68 8.11 -4.12
C LEU A 79 19.76 7.02 -4.20
N PHE A 80 20.67 6.97 -3.22
CA PHE A 80 21.74 5.98 -3.20
C PHE A 80 21.23 4.54 -3.01
N ALA A 81 20.22 4.34 -2.16
CA ALA A 81 19.67 3.01 -1.88
C ALA A 81 19.02 2.31 -3.10
N PRO A 82 18.10 2.93 -3.87
CA PRO A 82 17.51 2.29 -5.04
C PRO A 82 18.55 2.05 -6.13
N VAL A 83 19.58 2.91 -6.28
CA VAL A 83 20.68 2.65 -7.23
C VAL A 83 21.43 1.36 -6.87
N ILE A 84 21.72 1.13 -5.60
CA ILE A 84 22.34 -0.13 -5.15
C ILE A 84 21.43 -1.31 -5.43
N VAL A 85 20.15 -1.23 -5.07
CA VAL A 85 19.18 -2.33 -5.28
C VAL A 85 19.02 -2.65 -6.77
N LEU A 86 19.03 -1.63 -7.64
CA LEU A 86 19.01 -1.78 -9.08
C LEU A 86 20.20 -2.60 -9.57
N ILE A 87 21.42 -2.18 -9.22
CA ILE A 87 22.66 -2.84 -9.66
C ILE A 87 22.74 -4.27 -9.09
N ALA A 88 22.51 -4.44 -7.79
CA ALA A 88 22.56 -5.73 -7.12
C ALA A 88 21.51 -6.72 -7.66
N GLY A 89 20.27 -6.26 -7.87
CA GLY A 89 19.20 -7.11 -8.39
C GLY A 89 19.41 -7.52 -9.85
N VAL A 90 19.89 -6.62 -10.72
CA VAL A 90 20.23 -6.98 -12.11
C VAL A 90 21.37 -7.99 -12.17
N MET A 91 22.41 -7.83 -11.34
CA MET A 91 23.50 -8.82 -11.24
C MET A 91 22.97 -10.18 -10.76
N ALA A 92 22.11 -10.21 -9.74
CA ALA A 92 21.52 -11.44 -9.24
C ALA A 92 20.64 -12.14 -10.30
N PHE A 93 19.85 -11.37 -11.05
CA PHE A 93 19.06 -11.90 -12.16
C PHE A 93 19.95 -12.51 -13.24
N HIS A 94 20.98 -11.79 -13.70
CA HIS A 94 21.88 -12.28 -14.76
C HIS A 94 22.58 -13.59 -14.37
N HIS A 95 22.90 -13.78 -13.08
CA HIS A 95 23.57 -15.00 -12.62
C HIS A 95 22.64 -16.20 -12.39
N THR A 96 21.34 -15.97 -12.20
CA THR A 96 20.40 -17.04 -11.80
C THR A 96 19.31 -17.30 -12.83
N ASN A 97 19.08 -16.38 -13.78
CA ASN A 97 17.94 -16.34 -14.70
C ASN A 97 16.58 -16.43 -14.01
N LYS A 98 16.48 -16.08 -12.73
CA LYS A 98 15.22 -16.14 -11.99
C LYS A 98 14.45 -14.81 -12.09
N TYR A 99 13.37 -14.80 -12.86
CA TYR A 99 12.58 -13.59 -13.15
C TYR A 99 12.09 -12.81 -11.92
N PHE A 100 11.83 -13.47 -10.78
CA PHE A 100 11.40 -12.77 -9.57
C PHE A 100 12.45 -11.75 -9.07
N LEU A 101 13.74 -11.95 -9.38
CA LEU A 101 14.83 -11.03 -9.03
C LEU A 101 14.83 -9.75 -9.87
N MET A 102 14.01 -9.66 -10.92
CA MET A 102 13.81 -8.42 -11.68
C MET A 102 12.86 -7.44 -10.99
N PHE A 103 12.09 -7.89 -10.01
CA PHE A 103 11.16 -7.03 -9.29
C PHE A 103 11.86 -5.92 -8.47
N PRO A 104 12.89 -6.21 -7.65
CA PRO A 104 13.61 -5.14 -6.94
C PRO A 104 14.28 -4.10 -7.85
N PRO A 105 14.96 -4.47 -8.96
CA PRO A 105 15.43 -3.53 -9.99
C PRO A 105 14.35 -2.64 -10.56
N PHE A 106 13.20 -3.21 -10.92
CA PHE A 106 12.09 -2.46 -11.50
C PHE A 106 11.55 -1.42 -10.51
N VAL A 107 11.28 -1.82 -9.26
CA VAL A 107 10.85 -0.90 -8.20
C VAL A 107 11.91 0.18 -7.93
N SER A 108 13.19 -0.17 -8.02
CA SER A 108 14.29 0.77 -7.85
C SER A 108 14.38 1.83 -8.93
N LEU A 109 14.11 1.47 -10.18
CA LEU A 109 14.03 2.44 -11.27
C LEU A 109 12.93 3.48 -11.00
N ILE A 110 11.75 3.03 -10.56
CA ILE A 110 10.65 3.92 -10.18
C ILE A 110 11.07 4.79 -8.97
N GLY A 111 11.78 4.22 -7.99
CA GLY A 111 12.29 4.94 -6.83
C GLY A 111 13.30 6.03 -7.16
N ILE A 112 14.19 5.77 -8.11
CA ILE A 112 15.12 6.77 -8.66
C ILE A 112 14.33 7.93 -9.26
N CYS A 113 13.39 7.64 -10.15
CA CYS A 113 12.54 8.66 -10.78
C CYS A 113 11.75 9.46 -9.73
N ALA A 114 11.11 8.79 -8.76
CA ALA A 114 10.34 9.43 -7.69
C ALA A 114 11.21 10.36 -6.84
N THR A 115 12.39 9.90 -6.45
CA THR A 115 13.34 10.66 -5.64
C THR A 115 13.86 11.89 -6.39
N LEU A 116 14.16 11.75 -7.69
CA LEU A 116 14.53 12.87 -8.56
C LEU A 116 13.38 13.88 -8.69
N CYS A 117 12.13 13.43 -8.84
CA CYS A 117 10.97 14.31 -8.86
C CYS A 117 10.84 15.12 -7.56
N VAL A 118 11.03 14.49 -6.40
CA VAL A 118 11.02 15.19 -5.09
C VAL A 118 12.16 16.21 -5.01
N TYR A 119 13.37 15.85 -5.45
CA TYR A 119 14.51 16.76 -5.49
C TYR A 119 14.24 17.99 -6.37
N PHE A 120 13.82 17.77 -7.62
CA PHE A 120 13.51 18.84 -8.56
C PHE A 120 12.30 19.66 -8.10
N GLY A 121 11.30 19.04 -7.49
CA GLY A 121 10.14 19.73 -6.92
C GLY A 121 10.52 20.64 -5.77
N ALA A 122 11.28 20.14 -4.80
CA ALA A 122 11.78 20.94 -3.71
C ALA A 122 12.69 22.08 -4.19
N LYS A 123 13.50 21.85 -5.24
CA LYS A 123 14.35 22.88 -5.86
C LYS A 123 13.53 23.95 -6.56
N TYR A 124 12.57 23.53 -7.39
CA TYR A 124 11.69 24.44 -8.12
C TYR A 124 10.86 25.31 -7.17
N THR A 125 10.25 24.70 -6.13
CA THR A 125 9.48 25.45 -5.12
C THR A 125 10.36 26.46 -4.39
N LYS A 126 11.60 26.09 -4.03
CA LYS A 126 12.55 27.01 -3.40
C LYS A 126 12.90 28.19 -4.32
N GLU A 127 13.28 27.93 -5.57
CA GLU A 127 13.63 28.99 -6.53
C GLU A 127 12.44 29.90 -6.84
N SER A 128 11.23 29.33 -6.94
CA SER A 128 9.99 30.08 -7.12
C SER A 128 9.71 30.97 -5.91
N LEU A 129 9.89 30.46 -4.68
CA LEU A 129 9.77 31.24 -3.44
C LEU A 129 10.72 32.45 -3.46
N THR A 130 12.00 32.25 -3.82
CA THR A 130 12.99 33.33 -3.90
C THR A 130 12.65 34.37 -4.98
N LYS A 131 12.08 33.95 -6.11
CA LYS A 131 11.63 34.86 -7.19
C LYS A 131 10.34 35.60 -6.84
N HIS A 132 9.38 34.95 -6.19
CA HIS A 132 8.10 35.56 -5.80
C HIS A 132 8.21 36.58 -4.68
N ILE A 133 9.22 36.48 -3.80
CA ILE A 133 9.58 37.56 -2.87
C ILE A 133 9.82 38.89 -3.61
N LYS A 134 10.23 38.87 -4.89
CA LYS A 134 10.43 40.06 -5.72
C LYS A 134 9.17 40.55 -6.46
N MET A 135 8.09 39.79 -6.50
CA MET A 135 6.90 40.05 -7.35
C MET A 135 5.57 40.03 -6.57
N LEU A 136 5.60 40.13 -5.24
CA LEU A 136 4.42 40.05 -4.38
C LEU A 136 3.32 41.05 -4.77
N THR A 137 2.34 40.59 -5.54
CA THR A 137 0.93 40.96 -5.37
C THR A 137 -0.07 40.10 -6.16
N GLN A 138 0.28 39.29 -7.16
CA GLN A 138 -0.78 38.90 -8.11
C GLN A 138 -0.96 37.46 -8.63
N TRP A 139 -0.13 36.44 -8.37
CA TRP A 139 -0.36 35.13 -9.03
C TRP A 139 -0.28 33.86 -8.16
N ASN A 140 -1.04 32.86 -8.62
CA ASN A 140 -1.53 31.66 -7.96
C ASN A 140 -0.45 30.67 -7.50
N ASN A 141 -0.31 30.52 -6.18
CA ASN A 141 0.56 29.58 -5.45
C ASN A 141 0.26 28.07 -5.65
N ILE A 142 -0.62 27.69 -6.59
CA ILE A 142 -1.23 26.33 -6.62
C ILE A 142 -0.30 25.30 -7.30
N VAL A 143 0.37 25.66 -8.39
CA VAL A 143 1.06 24.67 -9.26
C VAL A 143 2.30 24.03 -8.62
N ALA A 144 3.11 24.80 -7.88
CA ALA A 144 4.33 24.29 -7.26
C ALA A 144 4.02 23.35 -6.07
N GLN A 145 2.97 23.67 -5.31
CA GLN A 145 2.48 22.85 -4.21
C GLN A 145 1.92 21.52 -4.71
N ASP A 146 1.17 21.53 -5.82
CA ASP A 146 0.63 20.32 -6.43
C ASP A 146 1.73 19.39 -6.96
N PHE A 147 2.72 19.94 -7.66
CA PHE A 147 3.86 19.15 -8.15
C PHE A 147 4.65 18.50 -7.01
N PHE A 148 4.90 19.26 -5.95
CA PHE A 148 5.58 18.77 -4.76
C PHE A 148 4.79 17.65 -4.08
N THR A 149 3.49 17.86 -3.89
CA THR A 149 2.59 16.88 -3.27
C THR A 149 2.52 15.59 -4.09
N ASN A 150 2.38 15.70 -5.42
CA ASN A 150 2.39 14.54 -6.32
C ASN A 150 3.72 13.78 -6.29
N SER A 151 4.85 14.48 -6.17
CA SER A 151 6.17 13.84 -6.06
C SER A 151 6.30 13.04 -4.76
N LEU A 152 5.78 13.58 -3.65
CA LEU A 152 5.71 12.86 -2.38
C LEU A 152 4.78 11.64 -2.45
N TYR A 153 3.70 11.71 -3.24
CA TYR A 153 2.81 10.57 -3.44
C TYR A 153 3.51 9.39 -4.09
N ILE A 154 4.22 9.65 -5.19
CA ILE A 154 4.98 8.62 -5.89
C ILE A 154 6.06 8.05 -4.96
N LEU A 155 6.72 8.91 -4.18
CA LEU A 155 7.74 8.45 -3.23
C LEU A 155 7.16 7.54 -2.13
N HIS A 156 5.98 7.86 -1.59
CA HIS A 156 5.29 7.04 -0.59
C HIS A 156 4.94 5.66 -1.16
N LEU A 157 4.37 5.65 -2.37
CA LEU A 157 4.03 4.41 -3.07
C LEU A 157 5.26 3.53 -3.25
N VAL A 158 6.36 4.10 -3.76
CA VAL A 158 7.60 3.34 -3.95
C VAL A 158 8.20 2.87 -2.63
N ALA A 159 8.14 3.68 -1.58
CA ALA A 159 8.59 3.28 -0.26
C ALA A 159 7.82 2.06 0.26
N SER A 160 6.50 2.00 0.07
CA SER A 160 5.70 0.82 0.42
C SER A 160 6.19 -0.46 -0.26
N CYS A 161 6.60 -0.36 -1.54
CA CYS A 161 7.20 -1.48 -2.26
C CYS A 161 8.59 -1.86 -1.70
N PHE A 162 9.42 -0.89 -1.30
CA PHE A 162 10.71 -1.15 -0.65
C PHE A 162 10.57 -1.74 0.75
N PHE A 163 9.55 -1.35 1.52
CA PHE A 163 9.21 -2.02 2.78
C PHE A 163 8.93 -3.50 2.53
N TYR A 164 8.05 -3.80 1.58
CA TYR A 164 7.72 -5.17 1.21
C TYR A 164 8.95 -5.97 0.74
N ILE A 165 9.70 -5.44 -0.24
CA ILE A 165 10.91 -6.09 -0.76
C ILE A 165 11.93 -6.33 0.35
N GLY A 166 12.16 -5.32 1.20
CA GLY A 166 13.09 -5.41 2.32
C GLY A 166 12.70 -6.53 3.28
N ILE A 167 11.44 -6.56 3.73
CA ILE A 167 10.95 -7.57 4.67
C ILE A 167 11.03 -8.97 4.04
N VAL A 168 10.52 -9.14 2.83
CA VAL A 168 10.59 -10.41 2.10
C VAL A 168 12.03 -10.85 1.89
N SER A 169 12.94 -9.94 1.52
CA SER A 169 14.34 -10.29 1.30
C SER A 169 15.06 -10.75 2.58
N VAL A 170 14.65 -10.25 3.75
CA VAL A 170 15.17 -10.68 5.06
C VAL A 170 14.61 -12.06 5.42
N ILE A 171 13.30 -12.26 5.27
CA ILE A 171 12.63 -13.51 5.68
C ILE A 171 12.97 -14.63 4.69
N SER A 172 12.82 -14.40 3.39
CA SER A 172 13.07 -15.37 2.33
C SER A 172 14.55 -15.67 2.09
N HIS A 173 15.48 -14.96 2.75
CA HIS A 173 16.92 -15.22 2.64
C HIS A 173 17.24 -16.70 2.91
N GLN A 174 16.65 -17.29 3.96
CA GLN A 174 16.90 -18.68 4.32
C GLN A 174 16.33 -19.67 3.28
N ASN A 175 15.07 -19.46 2.85
CA ASN A 175 14.37 -20.39 1.96
C ASN A 175 14.89 -20.39 0.52
N LEU A 176 15.34 -19.24 0.00
CA LEU A 176 15.89 -19.14 -1.36
C LEU A 176 17.28 -19.77 -1.50
N LEU A 177 18.08 -19.75 -0.43
CA LEU A 177 19.49 -20.16 -0.47
C LEU A 177 19.69 -21.66 -0.36
N GLU A 178 18.75 -22.38 0.26
CA GLU A 178 18.78 -23.85 0.33
C GLU A 178 18.63 -24.49 -1.07
N SER A 179 17.98 -23.80 -2.02
CA SER A 179 17.75 -24.32 -3.38
C SER A 179 18.96 -24.25 -4.33
N ILE A 180 20.01 -23.51 -3.98
CA ILE A 180 21.18 -23.29 -4.86
C ILE A 180 22.34 -24.17 -4.40
N LYS A 181 22.50 -25.34 -5.04
CA LYS A 181 23.56 -26.31 -4.73
C LYS A 181 24.98 -25.86 -5.14
N ASP A 182 25.11 -24.90 -6.06
CA ASP A 182 26.41 -24.36 -6.47
C ASP A 182 26.90 -23.30 -5.46
N PRO A 183 28.03 -23.55 -4.76
CA PRO A 183 28.53 -22.66 -3.71
C PRO A 183 28.92 -21.26 -4.21
N ASP A 184 29.42 -21.15 -5.45
CA ASP A 184 29.86 -19.87 -6.01
C ASP A 184 28.67 -18.99 -6.42
N ILE A 185 27.62 -19.61 -6.99
CA ILE A 185 26.37 -18.92 -7.31
C ILE A 185 25.62 -18.57 -6.02
N SER A 186 25.57 -19.50 -5.06
CA SER A 186 24.94 -19.29 -3.75
C SER A 186 25.57 -18.11 -3.01
N TRP A 187 26.90 -18.00 -2.99
CA TRP A 187 27.59 -16.86 -2.38
C TRP A 187 27.25 -15.52 -3.05
N LYS A 188 27.21 -15.44 -4.39
CA LYS A 188 26.87 -14.20 -5.10
C LYS A 188 25.43 -13.76 -4.85
N VAL A 189 24.49 -14.72 -4.83
CA VAL A 189 23.07 -14.44 -4.53
C VAL A 189 22.89 -14.02 -3.06
N LYS A 190 23.61 -14.64 -2.11
CA LYS A 190 23.65 -14.23 -0.69
C LYS A 190 24.02 -12.77 -0.55
N TRP A 191 25.11 -12.36 -1.18
CA TRP A 191 25.57 -10.98 -1.14
C TRP A 191 24.58 -10.02 -1.78
N ALA A 192 24.00 -10.39 -2.93
CA ALA A 192 22.99 -9.56 -3.57
C ALA A 192 21.74 -9.37 -2.68
N LEU A 193 21.21 -10.43 -2.07
CA LEU A 193 20.07 -10.33 -1.14
C LEU A 193 20.43 -9.54 0.13
N TYR A 194 21.65 -9.68 0.64
CA TYR A 194 22.15 -8.89 1.76
C TYR A 194 22.25 -7.39 1.40
N PHE A 195 22.75 -7.06 0.21
CA PHE A 195 22.77 -5.67 -0.26
C PHE A 195 21.36 -5.13 -0.52
N ILE A 196 20.45 -5.94 -1.06
CA ILE A 196 19.06 -5.55 -1.29
C ILE A 196 18.35 -5.25 0.03
N SER A 197 18.45 -6.14 1.02
CA SER A 197 17.86 -5.96 2.35
C SER A 197 18.47 -4.76 3.08
N GLY A 198 19.80 -4.65 3.12
CA GLY A 198 20.51 -3.54 3.75
C GLY A 198 20.25 -2.19 3.09
N ALA A 199 20.18 -2.14 1.75
CA ALA A 199 19.80 -0.94 1.02
C ALA A 199 18.32 -0.58 1.23
N SER A 200 17.43 -1.57 1.28
CA SER A 200 16.02 -1.37 1.63
C SER A 200 15.88 -0.78 3.04
N LEU A 201 16.65 -1.26 4.03
CA LEU A 201 16.66 -0.67 5.37
C LEU A 201 17.11 0.79 5.36
N LYS A 202 18.18 1.13 4.62
CA LYS A 202 18.62 2.52 4.46
C LYS A 202 17.56 3.39 3.77
N TYR A 203 16.90 2.84 2.76
CA TYR A 203 15.77 3.50 2.08
C TYR A 203 14.64 3.80 3.06
N ILE A 204 14.25 2.81 3.87
CA ILE A 204 13.21 2.91 4.89
C ILE A 204 13.53 4.02 5.90
N ILE A 205 14.75 4.05 6.44
CA ILE A 205 15.16 5.07 7.42
C ILE A 205 15.13 6.47 6.79
N GLY A 206 15.69 6.63 5.59
CA GLY A 206 15.66 7.91 4.88
C GLY A 206 14.23 8.34 4.55
N TYR A 207 13.37 7.40 4.18
CA TYR A 207 11.97 7.64 3.89
C TYR A 207 11.18 8.10 5.13
N ILE A 208 11.40 7.49 6.31
CA ILE A 208 10.79 7.95 7.56
C ILE A 208 11.14 9.41 7.84
N TYR A 209 12.39 9.81 7.57
CA TYR A 209 12.80 11.20 7.70
C TYR A 209 12.08 12.14 6.73
N ILE A 210 11.96 11.75 5.45
CA ILE A 210 11.16 12.52 4.47
C ILE A 210 9.69 12.58 4.88
N PHE A 211 9.11 11.47 5.29
CA PHE A 211 7.73 11.39 5.75
C PHE A 211 7.44 12.41 6.86
N TYR A 212 8.32 12.50 7.86
CA TYR A 212 8.18 13.48 8.94
C TYR A 212 8.24 14.93 8.43
N LEU A 213 9.21 15.25 7.57
CA LEU A 213 9.33 16.58 6.97
C LEU A 213 8.11 16.93 6.11
N SER A 214 7.61 15.98 5.33
CA SER A 214 6.44 16.11 4.47
C SER A 214 5.16 16.32 5.27
N CYS A 215 4.96 15.58 6.36
CA CYS A 215 3.85 15.79 7.29
C CYS A 215 3.86 17.23 7.84
N LYS A 216 5.03 17.70 8.28
CA LYS A 216 5.16 19.07 8.80
C LYS A 216 4.77 20.11 7.74
N LEU A 217 5.35 20.02 6.53
CA LEU A 217 4.99 20.90 5.41
C LEU A 217 3.51 20.83 5.07
N SER A 218 2.92 19.63 5.06
CA SER A 218 1.51 19.43 4.69
C SER A 218 0.55 20.05 5.70
N ILE A 219 0.92 20.12 6.98
CA ILE A 219 0.14 20.84 7.99
C ILE A 219 0.19 22.35 7.71
N ASP A 220 1.37 22.88 7.45
CA ASP A 220 1.59 24.31 7.25
C ASP A 220 1.00 24.83 5.93
N TYR A 221 0.92 23.96 4.91
CA TYR A 221 0.20 24.20 3.66
C TYR A 221 -1.29 23.84 3.70
N GLU A 222 -1.83 23.45 4.86
CA GLU A 222 -3.22 23.02 5.06
C GLU A 222 -3.67 21.82 4.18
N ASN A 223 -2.72 21.09 3.61
CA ASN A 223 -2.91 20.00 2.64
C ASN A 223 -2.77 18.59 3.24
N ILE A 224 -2.75 18.47 4.56
CA ILE A 224 -2.54 17.19 5.26
C ILE A 224 -3.63 16.14 4.98
N HIS A 225 -4.86 16.57 4.65
CA HIS A 225 -5.97 15.65 4.29
C HIS A 225 -5.65 14.83 3.03
N ASN A 226 -5.05 15.48 2.03
CA ASN A 226 -4.59 14.87 0.79
C ASN A 226 -3.44 13.89 1.03
N TYR A 227 -2.53 14.22 1.96
CA TYR A 227 -1.48 13.30 2.37
C TYR A 227 -2.02 12.06 3.10
N VAL A 228 -3.04 12.21 3.97
CA VAL A 228 -3.73 11.07 4.61
C VAL A 228 -4.35 10.13 3.58
N GLN A 229 -4.99 10.68 2.54
CA GLN A 229 -5.59 9.90 1.46
C GLN A 229 -4.57 9.00 0.74
N VAL A 230 -3.35 9.49 0.53
CA VAL A 230 -2.30 8.71 -0.14
C VAL A 230 -1.75 7.56 0.69
N ILE A 231 -1.68 7.72 2.01
CA ILE A 231 -1.34 6.61 2.89
C ILE A 231 -2.38 5.49 2.75
N GLN A 232 -3.66 5.84 2.58
CA GLN A 232 -4.70 4.84 2.38
C GLN A 232 -4.53 4.04 1.10
N ILE A 233 -3.98 4.63 0.02
CA ILE A 233 -3.63 3.89 -1.22
C ILE A 233 -2.57 2.82 -0.92
N SER A 234 -1.58 3.16 -0.12
CA SER A 234 -0.48 2.24 0.20
C SER A 234 -0.99 1.07 1.07
N ILE A 235 -1.89 1.37 2.02
CA ILE A 235 -2.58 0.34 2.81
C ILE A 235 -3.48 -0.51 1.91
N LEU A 236 -4.17 0.09 0.94
CA LEU A 236 -5.02 -0.61 -0.03
C LEU A 236 -4.20 -1.66 -0.80
N ILE A 237 -3.01 -1.30 -1.30
CA ILE A 237 -2.11 -2.23 -2.01
C ILE A 237 -1.68 -3.37 -1.10
N SER A 238 -1.35 -3.08 0.16
CA SER A 238 -0.99 -4.12 1.14
C SER A 238 -2.16 -5.07 1.42
N ALA A 239 -3.39 -4.54 1.45
CA ALA A 239 -4.60 -5.33 1.64
C ALA A 239 -4.90 -6.23 0.43
N ILE A 240 -4.78 -5.71 -0.81
CA ILE A 240 -4.89 -6.51 -2.03
C ILE A 240 -3.83 -7.61 -2.04
N GLY A 241 -2.58 -7.26 -1.73
CA GLY A 241 -1.47 -8.22 -1.65
C GLY A 241 -1.75 -9.34 -0.67
N LEU A 242 -2.30 -9.00 0.51
CA LEU A 242 -2.71 -9.99 1.50
C LEU A 242 -3.79 -10.94 0.96
N ILE A 243 -4.83 -10.42 0.32
CA ILE A 243 -5.92 -11.23 -0.26
C ILE A 243 -5.39 -12.12 -1.40
N LEU A 244 -4.62 -11.56 -2.33
CA LEU A 244 -4.11 -12.29 -3.49
C LEU A 244 -3.11 -13.37 -3.07
N CYS A 245 -2.16 -13.06 -2.19
CA CYS A 245 -1.20 -14.06 -1.73
C CYS A 245 -1.88 -15.18 -0.96
N THR A 246 -2.80 -14.88 -0.05
CA THR A 246 -3.53 -15.91 0.70
C THR A 246 -4.46 -16.72 -0.19
N GLY A 247 -5.10 -16.09 -1.19
CA GLY A 247 -5.95 -16.74 -2.17
C GLY A 247 -5.18 -17.65 -3.15
N ILE A 248 -4.04 -17.19 -3.66
CA ILE A 248 -3.15 -18.03 -4.49
C ILE A 248 -2.61 -19.20 -3.66
N TYR A 249 -2.21 -18.94 -2.42
CA TYR A 249 -1.75 -19.98 -1.50
C TYR A 249 -2.86 -21.02 -1.25
N TRP A 250 -4.10 -20.58 -1.07
CA TRP A 250 -5.26 -21.46 -0.96
C TRP A 250 -5.49 -22.33 -2.21
N LEU A 251 -5.54 -21.71 -3.39
CA LEU A 251 -5.74 -22.42 -4.67
C LEU A 251 -4.63 -23.44 -4.92
N TYR A 252 -3.38 -23.03 -4.68
CA TYR A 252 -2.21 -23.89 -4.84
C TYR A 252 -2.29 -25.14 -3.96
N TRP A 253 -2.74 -25.00 -2.70
CA TRP A 253 -2.82 -26.15 -1.80
C TRP A 253 -4.03 -27.04 -2.01
N HIS A 254 -5.15 -26.48 -2.41
CA HIS A 254 -6.30 -27.29 -2.81
C HIS A 254 -5.98 -28.10 -4.07
N ALA A 255 -5.21 -27.54 -5.01
CA ALA A 255 -4.76 -28.27 -6.20
C ALA A 255 -3.80 -29.43 -5.88
N LEU A 256 -3.17 -29.40 -4.70
CA LEU A 256 -2.23 -30.43 -4.23
C LEU A 256 -2.85 -31.40 -3.23
N ASP A 257 -4.15 -31.33 -2.96
CA ASP A 257 -4.86 -32.23 -2.03
C ASP A 257 -4.27 -32.27 -0.60
N ILE A 258 -3.55 -31.20 -0.20
CA ILE A 258 -2.93 -31.05 1.13
C ILE A 258 -3.79 -30.19 2.05
N SER A 259 -5.00 -29.84 1.60
CA SER A 259 -5.93 -29.02 2.36
C SER A 259 -6.26 -29.60 3.74
N GLU A 260 -6.07 -30.90 3.94
CA GLU A 260 -6.26 -31.56 5.25
C GLU A 260 -5.12 -31.28 6.24
N ASN A 261 -3.91 -30.98 5.76
CA ASN A 261 -2.70 -30.86 6.60
C ASN A 261 -2.33 -29.41 6.94
N LEU A 262 -2.80 -28.42 6.17
CA LEU A 262 -2.65 -27.02 6.50
C LEU A 262 -3.96 -26.47 7.06
N ALA A 263 -3.92 -25.88 8.25
CA ALA A 263 -5.11 -25.31 8.86
C ALA A 263 -5.74 -24.23 7.94
N PRO A 264 -6.96 -24.45 7.42
CA PRO A 264 -7.62 -23.51 6.51
C PRO A 264 -7.86 -22.15 7.18
N ILE A 265 -7.76 -22.09 8.50
CA ILE A 265 -7.85 -20.86 9.27
C ILE A 265 -6.84 -19.81 8.82
N ILE A 266 -5.63 -20.16 8.36
CA ILE A 266 -4.61 -19.19 7.96
C ILE A 266 -5.03 -18.44 6.70
N THR A 267 -5.51 -19.15 5.68
CA THR A 267 -5.93 -18.56 4.41
C THR A 267 -7.21 -17.75 4.58
N HIS A 268 -8.22 -18.31 5.27
CA HIS A 268 -9.48 -17.63 5.51
C HIS A 268 -9.30 -16.35 6.35
N SER A 269 -8.54 -16.43 7.45
CA SER A 269 -8.28 -15.25 8.28
C SER A 269 -7.46 -14.18 7.53
N GLY A 270 -6.54 -14.58 6.66
CA GLY A 270 -5.79 -13.68 5.79
C GLY A 270 -6.69 -12.92 4.80
N ILE A 271 -7.58 -13.63 4.11
CA ILE A 271 -8.55 -13.02 3.18
C ILE A 271 -9.48 -12.07 3.94
N ILE A 272 -10.05 -12.51 5.07
CA ILE A 272 -10.94 -11.69 5.90
C ILE A 272 -10.22 -10.43 6.37
N LEU A 273 -9.00 -10.55 6.89
CA LEU A 273 -8.22 -9.43 7.38
C LEU A 273 -7.89 -8.43 6.26
N GLY A 274 -7.56 -8.94 5.07
CA GLY A 274 -7.39 -8.12 3.87
C GLY A 274 -8.66 -7.35 3.49
N ILE A 275 -9.83 -7.98 3.52
CA ILE A 275 -11.11 -7.31 3.25
C ILE A 275 -11.41 -6.24 4.30
N ILE A 276 -11.19 -6.52 5.59
CA ILE A 276 -11.39 -5.52 6.66
C ILE A 276 -10.44 -4.34 6.46
N LEU A 277 -9.18 -4.58 6.09
CA LEU A 277 -8.24 -3.51 5.73
C LEU A 277 -8.75 -2.68 4.54
N LEU A 278 -9.29 -3.30 3.49
CA LEU A 278 -9.88 -2.56 2.37
C LEU A 278 -11.04 -1.67 2.82
N ILE A 279 -11.96 -2.18 3.65
CA ILE A 279 -13.07 -1.40 4.20
C ILE A 279 -12.54 -0.22 5.03
N TYR A 280 -11.53 -0.47 5.87
CA TYR A 280 -10.87 0.55 6.66
C TYR A 280 -10.26 1.66 5.80
N THR A 281 -9.59 1.32 4.69
CA THR A 281 -9.02 2.35 3.80
C THR A 281 -10.08 3.28 3.23
N GLN A 282 -11.26 2.76 2.82
CA GLN A 282 -12.36 3.60 2.35
C GLN A 282 -12.89 4.50 3.46
N PHE A 283 -13.09 3.93 4.65
CA PHE A 283 -13.59 4.65 5.81
C PHE A 283 -12.64 5.78 6.21
N SER A 284 -11.34 5.49 6.28
CA SER A 284 -10.29 6.46 6.61
C SER A 284 -10.16 7.55 5.55
N PHE A 285 -10.24 7.18 4.27
CA PHE A 285 -10.27 8.13 3.16
C PHE A 285 -11.44 9.10 3.28
N PHE A 286 -12.65 8.57 3.53
CA PHE A 286 -13.86 9.37 3.72
C PHE A 286 -13.77 10.26 4.97
N ALA A 287 -13.23 9.74 6.08
CA ALA A 287 -13.02 10.51 7.30
C ALA A 287 -12.07 11.70 7.06
N ALA A 288 -10.98 11.49 6.33
CA ALA A 288 -10.05 12.54 5.95
C ALA A 288 -10.68 13.58 5.02
N TYR A 289 -11.50 13.15 4.05
CA TYR A 289 -12.22 14.05 3.15
C TYR A 289 -13.26 14.91 3.88
N LYS A 290 -14.02 14.31 4.81
CA LYS A 290 -15.06 15.03 5.54
C LYS A 290 -14.50 15.93 6.65
N GLU A 291 -13.28 15.66 7.12
CA GLU A 291 -12.65 16.34 8.25
C GLU A 291 -13.55 16.39 9.51
N HIS A 292 -14.44 15.40 9.69
CA HIS A 292 -15.23 15.29 10.92
C HIS A 292 -14.39 14.66 12.02
N ILE A 293 -14.20 15.39 13.12
CA ILE A 293 -13.38 14.98 14.27
C ILE A 293 -13.74 13.58 14.75
N SER A 294 -15.03 13.29 14.94
CA SER A 294 -15.49 11.98 15.42
C SER A 294 -15.13 10.84 14.47
N LEU A 295 -15.20 11.06 13.15
CA LEU A 295 -14.83 10.05 12.15
C LEU A 295 -13.32 9.81 12.14
N ILE A 296 -12.52 10.86 12.29
CA ILE A 296 -11.06 10.75 12.38
C ILE A 296 -10.66 9.99 13.63
N ILE A 297 -11.25 10.28 14.79
CA ILE A 297 -10.99 9.55 16.04
C ILE A 297 -11.38 8.08 15.89
N LEU A 298 -12.56 7.79 15.33
CA LEU A 298 -12.98 6.42 15.06
C LEU A 298 -12.00 5.69 14.13
N SER A 299 -11.48 6.37 13.09
CA SER A 299 -10.48 5.78 12.19
C SER A 299 -9.16 5.45 12.91
N GLN A 300 -8.77 6.25 13.91
CA GLN A 300 -7.59 5.96 14.71
C GLN A 300 -7.80 4.72 15.60
N ILE A 301 -8.97 4.60 16.24
CA ILE A 301 -9.31 3.43 17.06
C ILE A 301 -9.31 2.15 16.21
N ILE A 302 -9.96 2.16 15.05
CA ILE A 302 -9.99 1.01 14.14
C ILE A 302 -8.58 0.65 13.65
N SER A 303 -7.73 1.64 13.37
CA SER A 303 -6.33 1.41 12.98
C SER A 303 -5.53 0.67 14.06
N VAL A 304 -5.69 1.03 15.33
CA VAL A 304 -5.03 0.33 16.46
C VAL A 304 -5.54 -1.10 16.59
N ILE A 305 -6.85 -1.32 16.45
CA ILE A 305 -7.44 -2.67 16.48
C ILE A 305 -6.88 -3.52 15.33
N LEU A 306 -6.81 -2.97 14.13
CA LEU A 306 -6.25 -3.65 12.95
C LEU A 306 -4.76 -3.97 13.11
N PHE A 307 -4.00 -3.07 13.73
CA PHE A 307 -2.60 -3.31 14.04
C PHE A 307 -2.43 -4.54 14.94
N ILE A 308 -3.25 -4.68 15.99
CA ILE A 308 -3.24 -5.84 16.89
C ILE A 308 -3.63 -7.12 16.13
N PHE A 309 -4.66 -7.08 15.29
CA PHE A 309 -5.07 -8.24 14.51
C PHE A 309 -4.01 -8.69 13.50
N LEU A 310 -3.34 -7.75 12.81
CA LEU A 310 -2.22 -8.08 11.93
C LEU A 310 -1.05 -8.71 12.70
N TRP A 311 -0.77 -8.23 13.91
CA TRP A 311 0.25 -8.82 14.76
C TRP A 311 -0.11 -10.24 15.20
N LEU A 312 -1.33 -10.46 15.67
CA LEU A 312 -1.83 -11.79 16.04
C LEU A 312 -1.81 -12.76 14.86
N TYR A 313 -2.17 -12.29 13.67
CA TYR A 313 -2.14 -13.08 12.45
C TYR A 313 -0.71 -13.47 12.04
N CYS A 314 0.27 -12.56 12.18
CA CYS A 314 1.68 -12.92 11.99
C CYS A 314 2.11 -14.04 12.95
N MET A 315 1.75 -13.93 14.23
CA MET A 315 2.07 -14.97 15.22
C MET A 315 1.43 -16.31 14.86
N LEU A 316 0.16 -16.29 14.42
CA LEU A 316 -0.54 -17.48 13.95
C LEU A 316 0.20 -18.16 12.79
N ILE A 317 0.65 -17.40 11.78
CA ILE A 317 1.43 -17.95 10.67
C ILE A 317 2.73 -18.56 11.18
N VAL A 318 3.46 -17.88 12.06
CA VAL A 318 4.76 -18.38 12.57
C VAL A 318 4.58 -19.70 13.32
N PHE A 319 3.55 -19.82 14.16
CA PHE A 319 3.27 -21.09 14.85
C PHE A 319 2.89 -22.18 13.87
N ALA A 320 1.95 -21.90 12.97
CA ALA A 320 1.48 -22.88 12.01
C ALA A 320 2.55 -23.30 10.99
N THR A 321 3.51 -22.43 10.66
CA THR A 321 4.62 -22.75 9.76
C THR A 321 5.47 -23.90 10.30
N LYS A 322 5.67 -23.98 11.62
CA LYS A 322 6.45 -25.07 12.23
C LYS A 322 5.74 -26.42 12.11
N ASP A 323 4.46 -26.45 12.50
CA ASP A 323 3.64 -27.65 12.41
C ASP A 323 3.49 -28.10 10.95
N PHE A 324 3.35 -27.14 10.05
CA PHE A 324 3.28 -27.38 8.62
C PHE A 324 4.58 -27.94 8.04
N GLN A 325 5.74 -27.37 8.38
CA GLN A 325 7.04 -27.91 7.94
C GLN A 325 7.26 -29.35 8.41
N ALA A 326 6.80 -29.69 9.62
CA ALA A 326 6.84 -31.06 10.14
C ALA A 326 5.91 -32.00 9.34
N SER A 327 4.69 -31.54 9.03
CA SER A 327 3.74 -32.31 8.21
C SER A 327 4.24 -32.56 6.79
N VAL A 328 4.79 -31.53 6.11
CA VAL A 328 5.39 -31.68 4.77
C VAL A 328 6.56 -32.66 4.80
N SER A 329 7.39 -32.61 5.85
CA SER A 329 8.52 -33.55 5.99
C SER A 329 8.04 -34.99 6.17
N THR A 330 6.94 -35.20 6.89
CA THR A 330 6.36 -36.53 7.15
C THR A 330 5.65 -37.11 5.92
N ASN A 331 4.92 -36.26 5.19
CA ASN A 331 4.08 -36.67 4.06
C ASN A 331 4.73 -36.44 2.70
N CYS A 332 6.03 -36.13 2.66
CA CYS A 332 6.69 -35.64 1.45
C CYS A 332 6.54 -36.58 0.25
N TYR A 333 6.73 -37.88 0.42
CA TYR A 333 6.68 -38.80 -0.72
C TYR A 333 5.28 -38.91 -1.33
N GLN A 334 4.23 -38.85 -0.51
CA GLN A 334 2.85 -38.76 -1.00
C GLN A 334 2.64 -37.49 -1.83
N LEU A 335 3.18 -36.39 -1.32
CA LEU A 335 3.21 -35.07 -1.93
C LEU A 335 3.95 -35.03 -3.28
N LEU A 336 5.12 -35.66 -3.35
CA LEU A 336 5.89 -35.79 -4.57
C LEU A 336 5.14 -36.61 -5.61
N ASN A 337 4.51 -37.71 -5.18
CA ASN A 337 3.80 -38.61 -6.08
C ASN A 337 2.70 -37.88 -6.86
N ILE A 338 1.95 -37.00 -6.21
CA ILE A 338 0.85 -36.22 -6.82
C ILE A 338 1.30 -34.98 -7.61
N MET A 339 2.50 -34.45 -7.35
CA MET A 339 3.02 -33.26 -8.04
C MET A 339 3.57 -33.62 -9.42
N GLN A 340 3.20 -32.87 -10.46
CA GLN A 340 3.73 -33.08 -11.82
C GLN A 340 5.24 -32.79 -11.89
N ASP A 341 5.99 -33.59 -12.66
CA ASP A 341 7.45 -33.42 -12.81
C ASP A 341 7.83 -32.03 -13.37
N LYS A 342 7.04 -31.48 -14.29
CA LYS A 342 7.23 -30.11 -14.81
C LYS A 342 7.16 -29.05 -13.72
N HIS A 343 6.28 -29.24 -12.73
CA HIS A 343 6.10 -28.30 -11.64
C HIS A 343 7.25 -28.38 -10.63
N LEU A 344 7.71 -29.60 -10.31
CA LEU A 344 8.89 -29.81 -9.48
C LEU A 344 10.16 -29.23 -10.12
N ASN A 345 10.31 -29.41 -11.44
CA ASN A 345 11.38 -28.79 -12.23
C ASN A 345 11.36 -27.26 -12.16
N TYR A 346 10.17 -26.64 -12.22
CA TYR A 346 10.03 -25.20 -12.04
C TYR A 346 10.45 -24.73 -10.64
N LEU A 347 10.09 -25.49 -9.60
CA LEU A 347 10.52 -25.24 -8.23
C LEU A 347 12.03 -25.45 -8.02
N GLY A 348 12.70 -26.16 -8.94
CA GLY A 348 14.14 -26.37 -8.95
C GLY A 348 14.58 -27.80 -8.66
N CYS A 349 13.64 -28.74 -8.51
CA CYS A 349 14.01 -30.15 -8.42
C CYS A 349 14.25 -30.72 -9.82
N LYS A 350 15.49 -31.12 -10.12
CA LYS A 350 15.90 -31.53 -11.47
C LYS A 350 15.23 -32.81 -11.97
N GLU A 351 14.96 -33.75 -11.08
CA GLU A 351 14.42 -35.07 -11.42
C GLU A 351 13.52 -35.53 -10.28
N LYS A 352 12.21 -35.71 -10.55
CA LYS A 352 11.24 -36.26 -9.59
C LYS A 352 11.57 -37.70 -9.19
N TYR A 353 12.07 -38.50 -10.14
CA TYR A 353 12.40 -39.91 -9.94
C TYR A 353 13.90 -40.15 -10.19
N ILE A 354 14.57 -40.85 -9.27
CA ILE A 354 16.00 -41.21 -9.37
C ILE A 354 16.19 -42.48 -10.22
N GLU A 355 15.26 -43.42 -10.08
CA GLU A 355 15.27 -44.71 -10.77
C GLU A 355 13.85 -44.99 -11.27
N ILE A 356 13.72 -45.59 -12.45
CA ILE A 356 12.43 -45.91 -13.08
C ILE A 356 12.48 -47.36 -13.57
N GLU A 357 11.47 -48.15 -13.21
CA GLU A 357 11.36 -49.56 -13.55
C GLU A 357 9.94 -49.94 -13.96
N SER A 358 9.79 -51.03 -14.72
CA SER A 358 8.49 -51.57 -15.12
C SER A 358 7.79 -52.40 -14.02
N SER A 359 8.48 -52.69 -12.91
CA SER A 359 7.95 -53.49 -11.81
C SER A 359 8.43 -52.94 -10.48
N LYS A 360 7.52 -52.83 -9.50
CA LYS A 360 7.78 -52.33 -8.14
C LYS A 360 8.92 -53.11 -7.45
N ASP A 361 8.96 -54.43 -7.61
CA ASP A 361 9.90 -55.31 -6.90
C ASP A 361 11.36 -55.17 -7.36
N LYS A 362 11.60 -54.44 -8.47
CA LYS A 362 12.94 -54.21 -9.01
C LYS A 362 13.59 -52.92 -8.47
N LEU A 363 12.80 -52.04 -7.88
CA LEU A 363 13.28 -50.78 -7.32
C LEU A 363 14.04 -51.03 -6.01
N LYS A 364 15.13 -50.29 -5.79
CA LYS A 364 16.01 -50.46 -4.60
C LYS A 364 15.73 -49.45 -3.48
N CYS A 365 14.70 -48.63 -3.60
CA CYS A 365 14.30 -47.66 -2.57
C CYS A 365 13.31 -48.23 -1.57
N ASP A 366 13.11 -47.51 -0.46
CA ASP A 366 12.14 -47.86 0.57
C ASP A 366 10.70 -47.83 0.02
N GLU A 367 9.78 -48.62 0.60
CA GLU A 367 8.42 -48.78 0.08
C GLU A 367 7.63 -47.47 0.01
N ASP A 368 7.90 -46.53 0.92
CA ASP A 368 7.28 -45.21 0.99
C ASP A 368 7.80 -44.25 -0.10
N GLN A 369 8.96 -44.54 -0.70
CA GLN A 369 9.56 -43.75 -1.78
C GLN A 369 9.11 -44.19 -3.17
N ILE A 370 8.39 -45.32 -3.27
CA ILE A 370 7.97 -45.85 -4.56
C ILE A 370 6.68 -45.16 -5.02
N GLY A 371 6.79 -44.34 -6.07
CA GLY A 371 5.67 -43.68 -6.73
C GLY A 371 5.28 -44.36 -8.04
N LYS A 372 3.99 -44.31 -8.39
CA LYS A 372 3.51 -44.68 -9.73
C LYS A 372 3.75 -43.52 -10.69
N ILE A 373 4.19 -43.80 -11.90
CA ILE A 373 4.40 -42.79 -12.95
C ILE A 373 3.15 -42.76 -13.83
N ASP A 374 2.22 -41.84 -13.50
CA ASP A 374 1.00 -41.63 -14.29
C ASP A 374 1.17 -40.58 -15.42
N GLU A 375 2.40 -40.07 -15.61
CA GLU A 375 2.69 -38.96 -16.51
C GLU A 375 3.04 -39.38 -17.95
N ASN A 376 3.12 -40.70 -18.24
CA ASN A 376 3.46 -41.24 -19.56
C ASN A 376 2.36 -42.15 -20.13
N ASP A 377 2.07 -41.99 -21.42
CA ASP A 377 0.98 -42.59 -22.20
C ASP A 377 0.84 -44.13 -22.10
N GLY A 378 0.28 -44.64 -21.00
CA GLY A 378 -0.33 -45.97 -20.89
C GLY A 378 0.56 -47.13 -20.47
N GLU A 379 1.86 -46.93 -20.21
CA GLU A 379 2.72 -47.95 -19.61
C GLU A 379 2.82 -47.75 -18.09
N GLU A 380 2.35 -48.73 -17.31
CA GLU A 380 2.51 -48.71 -15.86
C GLU A 380 3.99 -48.84 -15.50
N LYS A 381 4.61 -47.71 -15.14
CA LYS A 381 5.97 -47.63 -14.61
C LYS A 381 5.95 -47.15 -13.17
N TYR A 382 6.96 -47.56 -12.43
CA TYR A 382 7.20 -47.16 -11.06
C TYR A 382 8.54 -46.45 -10.99
N GLY A 383 8.68 -45.50 -10.08
CA GLY A 383 9.96 -44.85 -9.85
C GLY A 383 10.23 -44.57 -8.37
N CYS A 384 11.51 -44.51 -8.04
CA CYS A 384 11.97 -44.07 -6.72
C CYS A 384 11.97 -42.54 -6.65
N LEU A 385 11.13 -41.98 -5.79
CA LEU A 385 10.99 -40.55 -5.61
C LEU A 385 12.27 -39.94 -5.02
N ASN A 386 12.62 -38.76 -5.51
CA ASN A 386 13.83 -38.07 -5.08
C ASN A 386 13.61 -37.31 -3.77
N SER A 387 14.27 -37.76 -2.70
CA SER A 387 14.19 -37.13 -1.37
C SER A 387 14.71 -35.70 -1.34
N ASP A 388 15.63 -35.31 -2.24
CA ASP A 388 16.09 -33.92 -2.36
C ASP A 388 14.94 -32.98 -2.79
N CYS A 389 13.95 -33.48 -3.53
CA CYS A 389 12.78 -32.68 -3.89
C CYS A 389 11.93 -32.31 -2.66
N CYS A 390 12.01 -33.08 -1.57
CA CYS A 390 11.29 -32.79 -0.34
C CYS A 390 11.72 -31.48 0.30
N GLU A 391 13.02 -31.22 0.34
CA GLU A 391 13.54 -29.96 0.86
C GLU A 391 13.07 -28.78 0.01
N ILE A 392 13.05 -28.95 -1.31
CA ILE A 392 12.60 -27.92 -2.25
C ILE A 392 11.11 -27.59 -2.06
N ILE A 393 10.25 -28.61 -1.93
CA ILE A 393 8.82 -28.41 -1.65
C ILE A 393 8.63 -27.70 -0.30
N ARG A 394 9.33 -28.16 0.74
CA ARG A 394 9.26 -27.58 2.09
C ARG A 394 9.65 -26.10 2.06
N SER A 395 10.76 -25.76 1.41
CA SER A 395 11.26 -24.38 1.37
C SER A 395 10.39 -23.49 0.47
N ALA A 396 9.87 -24.00 -0.65
CA ALA A 396 8.91 -23.27 -1.49
C ALA A 396 7.59 -22.98 -0.77
N ALA A 397 7.09 -23.97 -0.02
CA ALA A 397 5.88 -23.86 0.77
C ALA A 397 6.03 -22.84 1.90
N SER A 398 7.15 -22.89 2.62
CA SER A 398 7.48 -21.91 3.67
C SER A 398 7.63 -20.49 3.12
N ALA A 399 8.24 -20.32 1.94
CA ALA A 399 8.39 -19.02 1.31
C ALA A 399 7.02 -18.36 1.02
N GLY A 400 5.99 -19.14 0.66
CA GLY A 400 4.62 -18.66 0.51
C GLY A 400 4.09 -17.94 1.74
N LEU A 401 4.32 -18.51 2.92
CA LEU A 401 3.93 -17.94 4.21
C LEU A 401 4.75 -16.69 4.57
N ASP A 402 6.03 -16.67 4.21
CA ASP A 402 6.90 -15.50 4.41
C ASP A 402 6.40 -14.26 3.65
N TYR A 403 5.91 -14.45 2.41
CA TYR A 403 5.33 -13.35 1.64
C TYR A 403 4.09 -12.76 2.32
N ILE A 404 3.25 -13.61 2.91
CA ILE A 404 2.05 -13.19 3.65
C ILE A 404 2.46 -12.38 4.89
N ILE A 405 3.43 -12.87 5.67
CA ILE A 405 4.02 -12.13 6.80
C ILE A 405 4.57 -10.78 6.34
N GLY A 406 5.26 -10.75 5.20
CA GLY A 406 5.80 -9.53 4.60
C GLY A 406 4.74 -8.46 4.34
N PHE A 407 3.60 -8.83 3.78
CA PHE A 407 2.46 -7.92 3.60
C PHE A 407 1.87 -7.48 4.94
N CYS A 408 1.77 -8.36 5.93
CA CYS A 408 1.24 -8.00 7.25
C CYS A 408 2.11 -6.99 7.98
N ILE A 409 3.43 -7.18 8.01
CA ILE A 409 4.38 -6.24 8.64
C ILE A 409 4.37 -4.90 7.88
N THR A 410 4.34 -4.94 6.54
CA THR A 410 4.23 -3.72 5.73
C THR A 410 2.94 -2.96 6.06
N GLY A 411 1.81 -3.67 6.15
CA GLY A 411 0.53 -3.10 6.57
C GLY A 411 0.59 -2.47 7.97
N GLN A 412 1.22 -3.11 8.94
CA GLN A 412 1.41 -2.58 10.29
C GLN A 412 2.20 -1.26 10.29
N ILE A 413 3.31 -1.19 9.55
CA ILE A 413 4.11 0.05 9.42
C ILE A 413 3.26 1.17 8.80
N LEU A 414 2.49 0.86 7.76
CA LEU A 414 1.62 1.84 7.10
C LEU A 414 0.47 2.31 7.99
N LEU A 415 -0.08 1.44 8.86
CA LEU A 415 -1.09 1.82 9.86
C LEU A 415 -0.50 2.80 10.89
N VAL A 416 0.76 2.64 11.31
CA VAL A 416 1.45 3.60 12.18
C VAL A 416 1.59 4.96 11.50
N PHE A 417 1.97 4.99 10.22
CA PHE A 417 2.00 6.24 9.46
C PHE A 417 0.62 6.87 9.29
N ALA A 418 -0.41 6.06 9.03
CA ALA A 418 -1.79 6.54 8.96
C ALA A 418 -2.24 7.16 10.29
N LEU A 419 -1.93 6.50 11.43
CA LEU A 419 -2.22 7.02 12.76
C LEU A 419 -1.55 8.39 12.98
N GLU A 420 -0.28 8.51 12.67
CA GLU A 420 0.46 9.77 12.86
C GLU A 420 -0.10 10.89 11.97
N CYS A 421 -0.44 10.59 10.71
CA CYS A 421 -1.07 11.58 9.84
C CYS A 421 -2.47 11.97 10.29
N SER A 422 -3.30 11.02 10.74
CA SER A 422 -4.62 11.32 11.28
C SER A 422 -4.56 12.16 12.56
N ARG A 423 -3.55 11.96 13.41
CA ARG A 423 -3.29 12.83 14.58
C ARG A 423 -2.90 14.24 14.16
N ASN A 424 -2.06 14.37 13.14
CA ASN A 424 -1.64 15.65 12.60
C ASN A 424 -2.77 16.38 11.87
N LEU A 425 -3.67 15.66 11.18
CA LEU A 425 -4.90 16.21 10.62
C LEU A 425 -5.83 16.72 11.73
N LEU A 426 -5.96 16.01 12.84
CA LEU A 426 -6.76 16.47 13.99
C LEU A 426 -6.21 17.78 14.57
N LYS A 427 -4.89 17.85 14.79
CA LYS A 427 -4.22 19.10 15.24
C LYS A 427 -4.43 20.24 14.25
N LYS A 428 -4.40 19.97 12.94
CA LYS A 428 -4.72 20.96 11.90
C LYS A 428 -6.15 21.47 12.05
N ILE A 429 -7.12 20.57 12.24
CA ILE A 429 -8.54 20.94 12.40
C ILE A 429 -8.75 21.75 13.69
N GLU A 430 -8.11 21.37 14.78
CA GLU A 430 -8.18 22.12 16.05
C GLU A 430 -7.57 23.54 15.92
N ARG A 431 -6.47 23.67 15.17
CA ARG A 431 -5.75 24.95 15.02
C ARG A 431 -6.38 25.90 13.99
N PHE A 432 -6.86 25.37 12.87
CA PHE A 432 -7.29 26.16 11.71
C PHE A 432 -8.76 25.99 11.35
N GLY A 433 -9.45 25.03 11.97
CA GLY A 433 -10.80 24.60 11.59
C GLY A 433 -10.78 23.60 10.41
N SER A 434 -11.97 23.15 10.03
CA SER A 434 -12.13 22.35 8.81
C SER A 434 -11.94 23.23 7.56
N GLY A 435 -11.25 22.68 6.57
CA GLY A 435 -10.97 23.33 5.30
C GLY A 435 -12.25 23.59 4.50
N GLY A 436 -12.32 24.76 3.86
CA GLY A 436 -13.41 25.13 2.96
C GLY A 436 -13.28 24.51 1.56
N GLU A 437 -12.05 24.35 1.05
CA GLU A 437 -11.79 23.66 -0.21
C GLU A 437 -11.71 22.14 0.02
N ARG A 438 -12.84 21.47 -0.24
CA ARG A 438 -12.97 20.01 -0.12
C ARG A 438 -12.89 19.40 -1.51
N VAL A 439 -11.68 19.27 -2.06
CA VAL A 439 -11.51 18.55 -3.33
C VAL A 439 -11.37 17.07 -3.02
N MET A 440 -12.43 16.31 -3.27
CA MET A 440 -12.32 14.85 -3.31
C MET A 440 -11.62 14.46 -4.59
N ASP A 441 -10.52 13.72 -4.51
CA ASP A 441 -9.99 13.06 -5.69
C ASP A 441 -10.93 11.92 -6.10
N LYS A 442 -11.90 12.25 -6.97
CA LYS A 442 -12.90 11.31 -7.49
C LYS A 442 -12.28 10.14 -8.24
N ARG A 443 -11.13 10.36 -8.89
CA ARG A 443 -10.44 9.30 -9.63
C ARG A 443 -9.89 8.30 -8.62
N LEU A 444 -9.24 8.82 -7.58
CA LEU A 444 -8.64 7.99 -6.56
C LEU A 444 -9.72 7.20 -5.79
N PHE A 445 -10.79 7.86 -5.38
CA PHE A 445 -11.94 7.22 -4.74
C PHE A 445 -12.60 6.15 -5.64
N GLY A 446 -12.68 6.41 -6.95
CA GLY A 446 -13.17 5.41 -7.91
C GLY A 446 -12.27 4.18 -8.00
N VAL A 447 -10.95 4.37 -8.02
CA VAL A 447 -9.97 3.26 -7.99
C VAL A 447 -10.10 2.46 -6.70
N THR A 448 -10.24 3.13 -5.56
CA THR A 448 -10.37 2.42 -4.27
C THR A 448 -11.67 1.62 -4.18
N ILE A 449 -12.79 2.13 -4.67
CA ILE A 449 -14.06 1.38 -4.74
C ILE A 449 -13.97 0.20 -5.71
N ALA A 450 -13.46 0.42 -6.93
CA ALA A 450 -13.33 -0.63 -7.93
C ALA A 450 -12.46 -1.79 -7.40
N THR A 451 -11.36 -1.44 -6.73
CA THR A 451 -10.46 -2.39 -6.08
C THR A 451 -11.17 -3.20 -5.00
N LEU A 452 -11.99 -2.55 -4.16
CA LEU A 452 -12.79 -3.24 -3.14
C LEU A 452 -13.75 -4.24 -3.78
N LEU A 453 -14.49 -3.84 -4.81
CA LEU A 453 -15.45 -4.71 -5.51
C LEU A 453 -14.75 -5.92 -6.16
N ILE A 454 -13.64 -5.70 -6.85
CA ILE A 454 -12.84 -6.77 -7.46
C ILE A 454 -12.30 -7.73 -6.40
N SER A 455 -11.75 -7.20 -5.30
CA SER A 455 -11.19 -8.01 -4.22
C SER A 455 -12.27 -8.84 -3.50
N CYS A 456 -13.46 -8.26 -3.28
CA CYS A 456 -14.61 -8.99 -2.74
C CYS A 456 -15.09 -10.08 -3.71
N ALA A 457 -15.11 -9.81 -5.02
CA ALA A 457 -15.48 -10.80 -6.03
C ALA A 457 -14.48 -11.95 -6.07
N ILE A 458 -13.19 -11.68 -5.99
CA ILE A 458 -12.13 -12.70 -5.89
C ILE A 458 -12.31 -13.50 -4.59
N GLY A 459 -12.50 -12.83 -3.45
CA GLY A 459 -12.72 -13.50 -2.17
C GLY A 459 -13.96 -14.39 -2.16
N PHE A 460 -15.03 -14.00 -2.86
CA PHE A 460 -16.23 -14.83 -3.01
C PHE A 460 -16.00 -16.02 -3.96
N ALA A 461 -15.26 -15.82 -5.05
CA ALA A 461 -14.93 -16.88 -6.01
C ALA A 461 -13.96 -17.94 -5.44
N LEU A 462 -13.19 -17.59 -4.40
CA LEU A 462 -12.27 -18.48 -3.70
C LEU A 462 -12.95 -19.33 -2.61
N ARG A 463 -14.23 -19.06 -2.30
CA ARG A 463 -15.06 -19.87 -1.40
C ARG A 463 -15.84 -20.90 -2.20
#